data_AF-A0A9E4C885-F1
#
_entry.id   AF-A0A9E4C885-F1
#
_cell.length_a   1.000
_cell.length_b   1.000
_cell.length_c   1.000
_cell.angle_alpha   90.00
_cell.angle_beta   90.00
_cell.angle_gamma   90.00
#
_symmetry.space_group_name_H-M   'P 1'
#
loop_
_entity.id
_entity.type
_entity.pdbx_description
1 polymer ?
#
loop_
_entity_poly.entity_id
_entity_poly.type
_entity_poly.pdbx_seq_one_letter_code
_entity_poly.pdbx_strand_id
1 'polypeptide(L)'
;LALAPALALAVAARQAARRGRRDAADDLPWLRVLLVACWAFVPPACLWALTALDVAPLWVRRYAIAAQIAPLVAMGLWVGLFRGRTRWWVGLACAAMFMAANGAQLSGIFHGRVVDRPQQDWRSAVAAVNNAAVGSDWPALVRSDLIEGRELETSDDRELREYCLLPVTSIYRLDATTRRRLVPLPTTRPGRMRSADLQAIAPHDGAWLIAAARTEKSKASIVAQVQAVLRRTGGPAHVTTQQQFDGVWVVCFERRPAGRPAN
;
A
#
# COMPACT_ATOMS: atom_id res chain seq x y z
N LEU A 1 -22.50 8.58 -12.17
CA LEU A 1 -22.51 7.26 -11.50
C LEU A 1 -23.27 7.23 -10.16
N ALA A 2 -23.49 8.35 -9.45
CA ALA A 2 -24.22 8.38 -8.17
C ALA A 2 -25.77 8.33 -8.26
N LEU A 3 -26.36 8.43 -9.46
CA LEU A 3 -27.82 8.51 -9.63
C LEU A 3 -28.52 7.17 -9.46
N ALA A 4 -27.89 6.05 -9.84
CA ALA A 4 -28.49 4.72 -9.74
C ALA A 4 -28.82 4.27 -8.29
N PRO A 5 -27.92 4.41 -7.30
CA PRO A 5 -28.24 4.03 -5.92
C PRO A 5 -29.27 4.96 -5.28
N ALA A 6 -29.22 6.26 -5.59
CA ALA A 6 -30.23 7.23 -5.13
C ALA A 6 -31.62 6.91 -5.70
N LEU A 7 -31.71 6.48 -6.96
CA LEU A 7 -32.97 6.06 -7.58
C LEU A 7 -33.50 4.76 -6.95
N ALA A 8 -32.64 3.79 -6.66
CA ALA A 8 -33.04 2.55 -6.00
C ALA A 8 -33.58 2.79 -4.59
N LEU A 9 -32.91 3.67 -3.81
CA LEU A 9 -33.37 4.13 -2.50
C LEU A 9 -34.70 4.89 -2.60
N ALA A 10 -34.84 5.79 -3.58
CA ALA A 10 -36.06 6.58 -3.78
C ALA A 10 -37.26 5.71 -4.21
N VAL A 11 -37.04 4.71 -5.08
CA VAL A 11 -38.08 3.76 -5.51
C VAL A 11 -38.47 2.84 -4.36
N ALA A 12 -37.50 2.34 -3.58
CA ALA A 12 -37.77 1.54 -2.39
C ALA A 12 -38.56 2.34 -1.32
N ALA A 13 -38.17 3.59 -1.06
CA ALA A 13 -38.87 4.49 -0.15
C ALA A 13 -40.29 4.81 -0.63
N ARG A 14 -40.49 5.03 -1.93
CA ARG A 14 -41.80 5.34 -2.52
C ARG A 14 -42.74 4.12 -2.52
N GLN A 15 -42.20 2.92 -2.70
CA GLN A 15 -42.98 1.68 -2.57
C GLN A 15 -43.33 1.39 -1.10
N ALA A 16 -42.44 1.69 -0.16
CA ALA A 16 -42.70 1.61 1.27
C ALA A 16 -43.81 2.58 1.72
N ALA A 17 -43.77 3.83 1.25
CA ALA A 17 -44.80 4.83 1.53
C ALA A 17 -46.18 4.46 0.97
N ARG A 18 -46.24 3.62 -0.08
CA ARG A 18 -47.50 3.11 -0.64
C ARG A 18 -48.03 1.88 0.11
N ARG A 19 -47.18 1.10 0.78
CA ARG A 19 -47.57 -0.10 1.54
C ARG A 19 -47.90 0.18 3.00
N GLY A 20 -47.22 1.14 3.63
CA GLY A 20 -47.45 1.55 5.02
C GLY A 20 -48.81 2.21 5.32
N ARG A 21 -49.74 2.24 4.35
CA ARG A 21 -51.11 2.72 4.54
C ARG A 21 -52.11 1.58 4.76
N ARG A 22 -51.68 0.30 4.81
CA ARG A 22 -52.60 -0.83 4.99
C ARG A 22 -52.43 -1.66 6.26
N ASP A 23 -51.23 -1.93 6.79
CA ASP A 23 -51.10 -2.85 7.94
C ASP A 23 -50.00 -2.41 8.93
N ALA A 24 -50.37 -1.63 9.95
CA ALA A 24 -49.43 -1.01 10.88
C ALA A 24 -48.92 -1.93 12.03
N ALA A 25 -49.25 -3.22 12.04
CA ALA A 25 -48.93 -4.11 13.17
C ALA A 25 -47.80 -5.14 12.90
N ASP A 26 -47.47 -5.46 11.64
CA ASP A 26 -46.47 -6.50 11.30
C ASP A 26 -45.20 -5.97 10.59
N ASP A 27 -45.09 -4.65 10.42
CA ASP A 27 -44.13 -4.02 9.50
C ASP A 27 -42.74 -3.71 10.11
N LEU A 28 -42.09 -4.72 10.69
CA LEU A 28 -40.64 -4.71 11.00
C LEU A 28 -39.65 -5.05 9.84
N PRO A 29 -40.04 -5.53 8.63
CA PRO A 29 -39.05 -5.96 7.64
C PRO A 29 -38.38 -4.79 6.92
N TRP A 30 -39.05 -3.64 6.77
CA TRP A 30 -38.49 -2.48 6.07
C TRP A 30 -37.40 -1.78 6.91
N LEU A 31 -37.58 -1.69 8.22
CA LEU A 31 -36.59 -1.12 9.13
C LEU A 31 -35.31 -1.97 9.11
N ARG A 32 -35.44 -3.30 9.06
CA ARG A 32 -34.31 -4.23 8.91
C ARG A 32 -33.58 -4.02 7.59
N VAL A 33 -34.31 -3.85 6.49
CA VAL A 33 -33.70 -3.54 5.18
C VAL A 33 -32.95 -2.21 5.22
N LEU A 34 -33.54 -1.17 5.82
CA LEU A 34 -32.91 0.15 5.96
C LEU A 34 -31.65 0.08 6.82
N LEU A 35 -31.68 -0.63 7.95
CA LEU A 35 -30.51 -0.83 8.82
C LEU A 35 -29.38 -1.55 8.09
N VAL A 36 -29.68 -2.63 7.37
CA VAL A 36 -28.69 -3.37 6.57
C VAL A 36 -28.14 -2.50 5.45
N ALA A 37 -28.97 -1.68 4.80
CA ALA A 37 -28.53 -0.73 3.79
C ALA A 37 -27.60 0.34 4.40
N CYS A 38 -28.00 0.96 5.51
CA CYS A 38 -27.18 1.96 6.19
C CYS A 38 -25.83 1.38 6.60
N TRP A 39 -25.82 0.19 7.21
CA TRP A 39 -24.59 -0.49 7.60
C TRP A 39 -23.67 -0.81 6.41
N ALA A 40 -24.23 -1.28 5.30
CA ALA A 40 -23.42 -1.67 4.14
C ALA A 40 -22.93 -0.50 3.29
N PHE A 41 -23.69 0.61 3.19
CA PHE A 41 -23.40 1.69 2.24
C PHE A 41 -22.91 2.99 2.87
N VAL A 42 -23.30 3.30 4.11
CA VAL A 42 -22.87 4.57 4.74
C VAL A 42 -21.36 4.59 4.99
N PRO A 43 -20.71 3.55 5.59
CA PRO A 43 -19.27 3.61 5.82
C PRO A 43 -18.42 3.73 4.54
N PRO A 44 -18.67 2.95 3.46
CA PRO A 44 -17.98 3.16 2.19
C PRO A 44 -18.23 4.53 1.57
N ALA A 45 -19.46 5.05 1.65
CA ALA A 45 -19.80 6.37 1.13
C ALA A 45 -19.07 7.48 1.89
N CYS A 46 -18.99 7.39 3.22
CA CYS A 46 -18.21 8.30 4.05
C CYS A 46 -16.71 8.21 3.73
N LEU A 47 -16.16 7.00 3.60
CA LEU A 47 -14.76 6.79 3.22
C LEU A 47 -14.45 7.42 1.85
N TRP A 48 -15.33 7.20 0.88
CA TRP A 48 -15.22 7.80 -0.45
C TRP A 48 -15.31 9.34 -0.39
N ALA A 49 -16.27 9.89 0.34
CA ALA A 49 -16.45 11.33 0.48
C ALA A 49 -15.23 12.00 1.15
N LEU A 50 -14.70 11.41 2.23
CA LEU A 50 -13.48 11.90 2.89
C LEU A 50 -12.28 11.92 1.94
N THR A 51 -12.18 10.90 1.08
CA THR A 51 -11.11 10.81 0.07
C THR A 51 -11.32 11.82 -1.07
N ALA A 52 -12.55 11.96 -1.56
CA ALA A 52 -12.88 12.85 -2.68
C ALA A 52 -12.76 14.34 -2.29
N LEU A 53 -13.02 14.67 -1.03
CA LEU A 53 -12.90 16.02 -0.47
C LEU A 53 -11.48 16.34 0.02
N ASP A 54 -10.53 15.40 -0.12
CA ASP A 54 -9.13 15.51 0.34
C ASP A 54 -9.00 15.91 1.83
N VAL A 55 -10.02 15.62 2.64
CA VAL A 55 -10.01 15.89 4.09
C VAL A 55 -9.00 14.99 4.80
N ALA A 56 -8.92 13.74 4.34
CA ALA A 56 -7.90 12.79 4.75
C ALA A 56 -7.59 11.86 3.55
N PRO A 57 -6.36 11.87 2.99
CA PRO A 57 -5.95 10.91 1.97
C PRO A 57 -5.75 9.52 2.59
N LEU A 58 -6.86 8.89 2.96
CA LEU A 58 -6.88 7.55 3.53
C LEU A 58 -6.44 6.55 2.47
N TRP A 59 -5.67 5.53 2.87
CA TRP A 59 -5.39 4.39 2.00
C TRP A 59 -6.66 3.55 1.84
N VAL A 60 -7.58 4.03 1.00
CA VAL A 60 -8.91 3.45 0.75
C VAL A 60 -8.78 1.95 0.51
N ARG A 61 -7.72 1.50 -0.17
CA ARG A 61 -7.49 0.08 -0.43
C ARG A 61 -7.39 -0.78 0.84
N ARG A 62 -6.74 -0.31 1.91
CA ARG A 62 -6.62 -1.09 3.17
C ARG A 62 -7.91 -1.03 3.98
N TYR A 63 -8.52 0.14 4.09
CA TYR A 63 -9.72 0.34 4.90
C TYR A 63 -10.99 -0.19 4.22
N ALA A 64 -11.01 -0.25 2.88
CA ALA A 64 -12.12 -0.82 2.12
C ALA A 64 -12.20 -2.33 2.23
N ILE A 65 -11.12 -3.06 2.60
CA ILE A 65 -11.16 -4.53 2.72
C ILE A 65 -12.22 -4.96 3.75
N ALA A 66 -12.25 -4.29 4.91
CA ALA A 66 -13.27 -4.55 5.93
C ALA A 66 -14.68 -4.20 5.43
N ALA A 67 -14.79 -3.09 4.68
CA ALA A 67 -16.05 -2.63 4.12
C ALA A 67 -16.56 -3.46 2.93
N GLN A 68 -15.69 -4.23 2.26
CA GLN A 68 -16.03 -5.08 1.11
C GLN A 68 -16.86 -6.30 1.49
N ILE A 69 -16.81 -6.75 2.74
CA ILE A 69 -17.60 -7.89 3.22
C ILE A 69 -19.07 -7.48 3.42
N ALA A 70 -19.32 -6.21 3.78
CA ALA A 70 -20.65 -5.73 4.14
C ALA A 70 -21.70 -5.87 3.01
N PRO A 71 -21.41 -5.56 1.73
CA PRO A 71 -22.34 -5.82 0.62
C PRO A 71 -22.67 -7.30 0.41
N LEU A 72 -21.73 -8.22 0.67
CA LEU A 72 -21.98 -9.66 0.54
C LEU A 72 -22.93 -10.16 1.63
N VAL A 73 -22.73 -9.69 2.86
CA VAL A 73 -23.63 -9.98 3.99
C VAL A 73 -25.01 -9.37 3.75
N ALA A 74 -25.07 -8.11 3.30
CA ALA A 74 -26.31 -7.44 2.95
C ALA A 74 -27.08 -8.17 1.85
N MET A 75 -26.39 -8.65 0.82
CA MET A 75 -26.97 -9.46 -0.25
C MET A 75 -27.60 -10.74 0.30
N GLY A 76 -26.89 -11.48 1.16
CA GLY A 76 -27.41 -12.71 1.78
C GLY A 76 -28.66 -12.44 2.63
N LEU A 77 -28.63 -11.37 3.44
CA LEU A 77 -29.76 -10.96 4.27
C LEU A 77 -30.97 -10.56 3.43
N TRP A 78 -30.77 -9.78 2.36
CA TRP A 78 -31.87 -9.37 1.49
C TRP A 78 -32.46 -10.52 0.68
N VAL A 79 -31.64 -11.44 0.17
CA VAL A 79 -32.13 -12.66 -0.50
C VAL A 79 -32.97 -13.50 0.45
N GLY A 80 -32.64 -13.54 1.74
CA GLY A 80 -33.44 -14.22 2.77
C GLY A 80 -34.75 -13.50 3.13
N LEU A 81 -34.77 -12.17 3.06
CA LEU A 81 -35.94 -11.35 3.38
C LEU A 81 -36.97 -11.28 2.23
N PHE A 82 -36.54 -11.35 0.97
CA PHE A 82 -37.43 -11.28 -0.18
C PHE A 82 -37.83 -12.68 -0.69
N ARG A 83 -39.13 -12.89 -0.96
CA ARG A 83 -39.65 -14.11 -1.57
C ARG A 83 -39.91 -13.94 -3.09
N GLY A 84 -39.92 -15.05 -3.82
CA GLY A 84 -40.27 -15.08 -5.25
C GLY A 84 -39.20 -14.51 -6.18
N ARG A 85 -39.60 -14.06 -7.39
CA ARG A 85 -38.69 -13.53 -8.43
C ARG A 85 -37.93 -12.27 -7.98
N THR A 86 -38.45 -11.53 -7.02
CA THR A 86 -37.83 -10.30 -6.48
C THR A 86 -36.46 -10.56 -5.86
N ARG A 87 -36.23 -11.74 -5.24
CA ARG A 87 -34.94 -12.08 -4.61
C ARG A 87 -33.79 -12.12 -5.61
N TRP A 88 -34.05 -12.55 -6.84
CA TRP A 88 -33.05 -12.63 -7.90
C TRP A 88 -32.65 -11.25 -8.40
N TRP A 89 -33.62 -10.35 -8.56
CA TRP A 89 -33.35 -8.97 -8.96
C TRP A 89 -32.60 -8.20 -7.88
N VAL A 90 -32.96 -8.39 -6.60
CA VAL A 90 -32.24 -7.77 -5.48
C VAL A 90 -30.81 -8.32 -5.37
N GLY A 91 -30.64 -9.63 -5.49
CA GLY A 91 -29.31 -10.26 -5.52
C GLY A 91 -28.46 -9.76 -6.68
N LEU A 92 -29.03 -9.69 -7.89
CA LEU A 92 -28.35 -9.17 -9.08
C LEU A 92 -27.97 -7.70 -8.93
N ALA A 93 -28.86 -6.86 -8.38
CA ALA A 93 -28.56 -5.45 -8.12
C ALA A 93 -27.43 -5.27 -7.10
N CYS A 94 -27.40 -6.10 -6.04
CA CYS A 94 -26.30 -6.11 -5.07
C CYS A 94 -24.98 -6.54 -5.70
N ALA A 95 -25.00 -7.62 -6.48
CA ALA A 95 -23.81 -8.12 -7.18
C ALA A 95 -23.30 -7.08 -8.18
N ALA A 96 -24.18 -6.45 -8.96
CA ALA A 96 -23.81 -5.39 -9.89
C ALA A 96 -23.24 -4.16 -9.16
N MET A 97 -23.82 -3.76 -8.03
CA MET A 97 -23.32 -2.65 -7.22
C MET A 97 -21.98 -2.98 -6.55
N PHE A 98 -21.80 -4.20 -6.05
CA PHE A 98 -20.51 -4.69 -5.54
C PHE A 98 -19.46 -4.69 -6.66
N MET A 99 -19.81 -5.19 -7.84
CA MET A 99 -18.91 -5.16 -9.01
C MET A 99 -18.66 -3.74 -9.52
N ALA A 100 -19.57 -2.78 -9.36
CA ALA A 100 -19.35 -1.39 -9.72
C ALA A 100 -18.47 -0.65 -8.69
N ALA A 101 -18.70 -0.89 -7.40
CA ALA A 101 -17.90 -0.31 -6.31
C ALA A 101 -16.46 -0.83 -6.33
N ASN A 102 -16.28 -2.13 -6.59
CA ASN A 102 -14.95 -2.71 -6.84
C ASN A 102 -14.51 -2.56 -8.30
N GLY A 103 -15.42 -2.15 -9.18
CA GLY A 103 -15.18 -1.92 -10.60
C GLY A 103 -14.27 -0.74 -10.85
N ALA A 104 -14.20 0.23 -9.94
CA ALA A 104 -13.17 1.27 -9.95
C ALA A 104 -11.76 0.73 -9.62
N GLN A 105 -11.66 -0.40 -8.91
CA GLN A 105 -10.39 -1.11 -8.73
C GLN A 105 -10.05 -1.93 -9.99
N LEU A 106 -11.06 -2.52 -10.63
CA LEU A 106 -10.93 -3.21 -11.93
C LEU A 106 -10.75 -2.23 -13.11
N SER A 107 -11.19 -0.97 -13.01
CA SER A 107 -10.99 0.03 -14.07
C SER A 107 -9.53 0.45 -14.17
N GLY A 108 -8.70 0.19 -13.16
CA GLY A 108 -7.24 0.24 -13.28
C GLY A 108 -6.71 -0.77 -14.32
N ILE A 109 -7.42 -1.88 -14.53
CA ILE A 109 -7.12 -2.90 -15.56
C ILE A 109 -7.61 -2.43 -16.95
N PHE A 110 -8.74 -1.72 -17.01
CA PHE A 110 -9.36 -1.34 -18.30
C PHE A 110 -9.07 0.08 -18.81
N HIS A 111 -8.64 1.02 -17.95
CA HIS A 111 -8.49 2.45 -18.29
C HIS A 111 -7.08 3.02 -18.03
N GLY A 112 -6.09 2.20 -17.67
CA GLY A 112 -4.67 2.62 -17.56
C GLY A 112 -4.36 3.71 -16.52
N ARG A 113 -5.35 4.19 -15.75
CA ARG A 113 -5.16 5.09 -14.60
C ARG A 113 -5.38 4.29 -13.32
N VAL A 114 -4.36 3.48 -13.01
CA VAL A 114 -4.23 2.79 -11.74
C VAL A 114 -4.00 3.84 -10.65
N VAL A 115 -4.56 3.65 -9.45
CA VAL A 115 -4.05 4.34 -8.25
C VAL A 115 -2.60 3.86 -8.08
N ASP A 116 -1.68 4.66 -8.62
CA ASP A 116 -0.38 4.30 -9.20
C ASP A 116 0.69 4.03 -8.14
N ARG A 117 0.37 3.16 -7.17
CA ARG A 117 1.39 2.54 -6.33
C ARG A 117 1.60 1.13 -6.83
N PRO A 118 2.69 0.85 -7.56
CA PRO A 118 3.07 -0.51 -7.90
C PRO A 118 3.08 -1.35 -6.62
N GLN A 119 2.55 -2.56 -6.74
CA GLN A 119 2.50 -3.53 -5.66
C GLN A 119 3.93 -3.84 -5.22
N GLN A 120 4.34 -3.38 -4.04
CA GLN A 120 5.72 -3.56 -3.58
C GLN A 120 6.02 -5.02 -3.22
N ASP A 121 6.83 -5.72 -4.02
CA ASP A 121 7.26 -7.10 -3.72
C ASP A 121 8.51 -7.12 -2.82
N TRP A 122 8.30 -6.73 -1.56
CA TRP A 122 9.32 -6.80 -0.52
C TRP A 122 9.81 -8.22 -0.24
N ARG A 123 8.95 -9.24 -0.47
CA ARG A 123 9.29 -10.64 -0.20
C ARG A 123 10.44 -11.08 -1.10
N SER A 124 10.29 -10.87 -2.41
CA SER A 124 11.30 -11.28 -3.38
C SER A 124 12.57 -10.43 -3.27
N ALA A 125 12.44 -9.13 -2.98
CA ALA A 125 13.59 -8.26 -2.74
C ALA A 125 14.44 -8.72 -1.54
N VAL A 126 13.80 -9.03 -0.40
CA VAL A 126 14.50 -9.55 0.79
C VAL A 126 15.10 -10.93 0.52
N ALA A 127 14.39 -11.80 -0.19
CA ALA A 127 14.92 -13.11 -0.56
C ALA A 127 16.16 -13.00 -1.45
N ALA A 128 16.16 -12.07 -2.41
CA ALA A 128 17.30 -11.82 -3.28
C ALA A 128 18.53 -11.33 -2.49
N VAL A 129 18.33 -10.40 -1.55
CA VAL A 129 19.42 -9.95 -0.67
C VAL A 129 19.94 -11.10 0.19
N ASN A 130 19.07 -11.85 0.87
CA ASN A 130 19.50 -12.98 1.71
C ASN A 130 20.27 -14.05 0.92
N ASN A 131 19.87 -14.33 -0.33
CA ASN A 131 20.56 -15.30 -1.18
C ASN A 131 21.92 -14.78 -1.65
N ALA A 132 22.05 -13.48 -1.91
CA ALA A 132 23.30 -12.88 -2.36
C ALA A 132 24.25 -12.52 -1.19
N ALA A 133 23.71 -12.28 0.00
CA ALA A 133 24.45 -11.87 1.19
C ALA A 133 25.04 -13.04 1.98
N VAL A 134 24.89 -14.29 1.52
CA VAL A 134 25.43 -15.48 2.20
C VAL A 134 26.94 -15.31 2.45
N GLY A 135 27.32 -15.21 3.72
CA GLY A 135 28.71 -15.02 4.14
C GLY A 135 29.21 -13.57 4.15
N SER A 136 28.37 -12.59 3.79
CA SER A 136 28.66 -11.16 3.91
C SER A 136 28.02 -10.56 5.17
N ASP A 137 28.72 -9.61 5.81
CA ASP A 137 28.18 -8.76 6.89
C ASP A 137 27.98 -7.33 6.38
N TRP A 138 27.51 -7.19 5.15
CA TRP A 138 27.34 -5.88 4.51
C TRP A 138 26.08 -5.18 5.06
N PRO A 139 26.16 -3.87 5.37
CA PRO A 139 24.99 -3.11 5.81
C PRO A 139 23.93 -3.01 4.71
N ALA A 140 22.66 -2.95 5.11
CA ALA A 140 21.54 -2.71 4.21
C ALA A 140 20.88 -1.35 4.46
N LEU A 141 20.90 -0.51 3.43
CA LEU A 141 20.22 0.77 3.35
C LEU A 141 18.79 0.54 2.83
N VAL A 142 17.78 1.07 3.52
CA VAL A 142 16.38 0.75 3.23
C VAL A 142 15.54 2.02 3.06
N ARG A 143 14.91 2.19 1.89
CA ARG A 143 13.94 3.27 1.62
C ARG A 143 12.55 2.68 1.41
N SER A 144 11.67 2.79 2.40
CA SER A 144 10.35 2.13 2.41
C SER A 144 9.20 2.89 1.72
N ASP A 145 9.43 4.12 1.26
CA ASP A 145 8.39 5.05 0.73
C ASP A 145 7.25 5.33 1.72
N LEU A 146 7.45 5.08 3.02
CA LEU A 146 6.55 5.51 4.09
C LEU A 146 6.57 7.03 4.20
N ILE A 147 5.43 7.62 4.53
CA ILE A 147 5.27 9.09 4.58
C ILE A 147 6.06 9.67 5.75
N GLU A 148 6.12 8.91 6.85
CA GLU A 148 6.89 9.16 8.06
C GLU A 148 8.40 9.18 7.75
N GLY A 149 8.84 8.48 6.70
CA GLY A 149 10.24 8.47 6.25
C GLY A 149 10.76 9.84 5.81
N ARG A 150 9.90 10.85 5.62
CA ARG A 150 10.32 12.24 5.41
C ARG A 150 10.95 12.86 6.66
N GLU A 151 10.47 12.47 7.84
CA GLU A 151 10.90 13.02 9.12
C GLU A 151 12.30 12.54 9.53
N LEU A 152 12.80 11.45 8.91
CA LEU A 152 14.17 10.96 9.10
C LEU A 152 15.25 11.99 8.75
N GLU A 153 14.95 13.01 7.93
CA GLU A 153 15.92 14.07 7.61
C GLU A 153 16.26 14.97 8.81
N THR A 154 15.35 15.07 9.78
CA THR A 154 15.44 16.05 10.88
C THR A 154 15.22 15.45 12.25
N SER A 155 14.62 14.27 12.34
CA SER A 155 14.34 13.57 13.59
C SER A 155 15.44 12.56 13.88
N ASP A 156 15.90 12.54 15.14
CA ASP A 156 16.77 11.50 15.67
C ASP A 156 16.04 10.28 16.24
N ASP A 157 14.70 10.32 16.27
CA ASP A 157 13.84 9.34 16.92
C ASP A 157 14.11 7.90 16.48
N ARG A 158 14.31 7.03 17.48
CA ARG A 158 14.57 5.61 17.32
C ARG A 158 13.33 4.86 16.84
N GLU A 159 12.15 5.19 17.37
CA GLU A 159 10.92 4.49 17.01
C GLU A 159 10.56 4.74 15.54
N LEU A 160 10.71 5.98 15.09
CA LEU A 160 10.57 6.34 13.68
C LEU A 160 11.52 5.54 12.77
N ARG A 161 12.80 5.40 13.17
CA ARG A 161 13.79 4.61 12.42
C ARG A 161 13.37 3.14 12.33
N GLU A 162 12.97 2.54 13.45
CA GLU A 162 12.51 1.15 13.50
C GLU A 162 11.24 0.96 12.65
N TYR A 163 10.31 1.92 12.70
CA TYR A 163 9.10 1.96 11.88
C TYR A 163 9.43 1.97 10.38
N CYS A 164 10.38 2.81 9.95
CA CYS A 164 10.81 2.87 8.56
C CYS A 164 11.48 1.60 8.04
N LEU A 165 11.95 0.72 8.94
CA LEU A 165 12.56 -0.58 8.64
C LEU A 165 11.58 -1.75 8.72
N LEU A 166 10.31 -1.54 9.09
CA LEU A 166 9.32 -2.61 9.21
C LEU A 166 9.21 -3.54 7.99
N PRO A 167 9.31 -3.06 6.72
CA PRO A 167 9.22 -3.96 5.57
C PRO A 167 10.26 -5.07 5.53
N VAL A 168 11.43 -4.86 6.15
CA VAL A 168 12.55 -5.81 6.16
C VAL A 168 12.85 -6.40 7.55
N THR A 169 12.09 -6.02 8.58
CA THR A 169 12.26 -6.50 9.97
C THR A 169 11.04 -7.25 10.52
N SER A 170 9.86 -7.07 9.91
CA SER A 170 8.60 -7.68 10.35
C SER A 170 8.35 -9.03 9.66
N ILE A 171 7.51 -9.06 8.62
CA ILE A 171 7.06 -10.27 7.91
C ILE A 171 8.17 -10.85 7.04
N TYR A 172 8.89 -9.99 6.33
CA TYR A 172 10.03 -10.38 5.51
C TYR A 172 11.29 -9.93 6.24
N ARG A 173 12.17 -10.86 6.57
CA ARG A 173 13.34 -10.60 7.41
C ARG A 173 14.61 -10.81 6.62
N LEU A 174 15.47 -9.79 6.66
CA LEU A 174 16.86 -9.97 6.27
C LEU A 174 17.55 -10.96 7.22
N ASP A 175 18.58 -11.63 6.73
CA ASP A 175 19.41 -12.55 7.51
C ASP A 175 19.99 -11.89 8.77
N ALA A 176 20.46 -12.71 9.72
CA ALA A 176 20.87 -12.23 11.04
C ALA A 176 22.11 -11.31 11.01
N THR A 177 22.98 -11.42 10.00
CA THR A 177 24.18 -10.59 9.86
C THR A 177 23.79 -9.22 9.32
N THR A 178 23.13 -9.20 8.16
CA THR A 178 22.62 -7.99 7.49
C THR A 178 21.64 -7.22 8.39
N ARG A 179 20.76 -7.93 9.12
CA ARG A 179 19.76 -7.32 10.02
C ARG A 179 20.38 -6.52 11.17
N ARG A 180 21.63 -6.82 11.58
CA ARG A 180 22.30 -6.05 12.64
C ARG A 180 22.72 -4.65 12.18
N ARG A 181 22.75 -4.41 10.86
CA ARG A 181 23.29 -3.19 10.25
C ARG A 181 22.31 -2.60 9.23
N LEU A 182 21.10 -2.27 9.71
CA LEU A 182 20.06 -1.64 8.90
C LEU A 182 20.11 -0.13 9.05
N VAL A 183 20.12 0.56 7.91
CA VAL A 183 20.13 2.03 7.84
C VAL A 183 18.87 2.51 7.11
N PRO A 184 17.90 3.13 7.81
CA PRO A 184 16.73 3.68 7.15
C PRO A 184 17.12 4.94 6.36
N LEU A 185 16.64 5.05 5.13
CA LEU A 185 16.87 6.19 4.25
C LEU A 185 15.64 7.11 4.22
N PRO A 186 15.85 8.44 4.23
CA PRO A 186 14.75 9.38 4.06
C PRO A 186 14.03 9.24 2.72
N THR A 187 12.72 9.46 2.72
CA THR A 187 11.90 9.33 1.51
C THR A 187 12.24 10.40 0.47
N THR A 188 12.47 11.64 0.87
CA THR A 188 12.69 12.79 -0.03
C THR A 188 14.15 12.99 -0.46
N ARG A 189 15.10 12.85 0.46
CA ARG A 189 16.54 12.98 0.18
C ARG A 189 17.30 11.77 0.72
N PRO A 190 17.28 10.62 0.02
CA PRO A 190 17.97 9.41 0.46
C PRO A 190 19.50 9.59 0.63
N GLY A 191 20.09 10.65 0.07
CA GLY A 191 21.48 11.01 0.34
C GLY A 191 21.74 11.71 1.69
N ARG A 192 20.72 12.14 2.43
CA ARG A 192 20.89 12.74 3.77
C ARG A 192 20.89 11.65 4.85
N MET A 193 21.98 10.90 4.91
CA MET A 193 22.23 9.93 5.97
C MET A 193 22.89 10.60 7.19
N ARG A 194 22.68 10.05 8.38
CA ARG A 194 23.36 10.53 9.58
C ARG A 194 24.84 10.16 9.53
N SER A 195 25.69 10.97 10.16
CA SER A 195 27.14 10.70 10.20
C SER A 195 27.46 9.37 10.87
N ALA A 196 26.70 8.98 11.91
CA ALA A 196 26.87 7.67 12.56
C ALA A 196 26.58 6.49 11.62
N ASP A 197 25.53 6.61 10.79
CA ASP A 197 25.18 5.58 9.80
C ASP A 197 26.29 5.47 8.73
N LEU A 198 26.81 6.61 8.28
CA LEU A 198 27.91 6.64 7.31
C LEU A 198 29.22 6.08 7.88
N GLN A 199 29.53 6.37 9.14
CA GLN A 199 30.67 5.80 9.86
C GLN A 199 30.52 4.29 10.05
N ALA A 200 29.29 3.80 10.25
CA ALA A 200 29.03 2.37 10.34
C ALA A 200 29.17 1.66 8.98
N ILE A 201 28.88 2.33 7.87
CA ILE A 201 28.99 1.76 6.50
C ILE A 201 30.42 1.80 5.97
N ALA A 202 31.16 2.88 6.24
CA ALA A 202 32.48 3.14 5.66
C ALA A 202 33.52 1.99 5.79
N PRO A 203 33.56 1.19 6.88
CA PRO A 203 34.52 0.09 7.00
C PRO A 203 34.26 -1.08 6.04
N HIS A 204 33.04 -1.20 5.49
CA HIS A 204 32.65 -2.35 4.69
C HIS A 204 33.07 -2.23 3.23
N ASP A 205 33.36 -3.38 2.62
CA ASP A 205 33.67 -3.48 1.19
C ASP A 205 32.43 -3.50 0.30
N GLY A 206 31.24 -3.66 0.89
CA GLY A 206 29.98 -3.58 0.16
C GLY A 206 28.81 -3.13 1.03
N ALA A 207 27.72 -2.77 0.37
CA ALA A 207 26.45 -2.37 0.99
C ALA A 207 25.27 -2.69 0.07
N TRP A 208 24.15 -3.09 0.66
CA TRP A 208 22.90 -3.34 -0.05
C TRP A 208 22.00 -2.12 0.02
N LEU A 209 21.33 -1.76 -1.07
CA LEU A 209 20.25 -0.79 -1.08
C LEU A 209 18.96 -1.48 -1.50
N ILE A 210 17.97 -1.41 -0.62
CA ILE A 210 16.60 -1.89 -0.87
C ILE A 210 15.69 -0.67 -0.88
N ALA A 211 15.25 -0.25 -2.06
CA ALA A 211 14.49 0.97 -2.22
C ALA A 211 13.17 0.73 -2.94
N ALA A 212 12.06 1.07 -2.29
CA ALA A 212 10.82 1.28 -3.00
C ALA A 212 11.01 2.47 -3.97
N ALA A 213 10.74 2.30 -5.25
CA ALA A 213 10.78 3.38 -6.25
C ALA A 213 9.76 3.11 -7.35
N ARG A 214 8.94 4.13 -7.65
CA ARG A 214 7.79 3.99 -8.56
C ARG A 214 8.18 3.96 -10.03
N THR A 215 9.29 4.60 -10.36
CA THR A 215 9.75 4.76 -11.73
C THR A 215 11.25 4.54 -11.80
N GLU A 216 11.72 4.20 -12.98
CA GLU A 216 13.14 4.11 -13.28
C GLU A 216 13.89 5.42 -12.99
N LYS A 217 13.27 6.56 -13.32
CA LYS A 217 13.81 7.89 -12.98
C LYS A 217 13.96 8.08 -11.47
N SER A 218 12.97 7.67 -10.69
CA SER A 218 13.03 7.72 -9.22
C SER A 218 14.14 6.81 -8.69
N LYS A 219 14.27 5.58 -9.20
CA LYS A 219 15.35 4.66 -8.86
C LYS A 219 16.72 5.29 -9.14
N ALA A 220 16.94 5.76 -10.36
CA ALA A 220 18.20 6.36 -10.77
C ALA A 220 18.57 7.55 -9.87
N SER A 221 17.60 8.40 -9.50
CA SER A 221 17.82 9.51 -8.57
C SER A 221 18.21 9.02 -7.17
N ILE A 222 17.53 7.99 -6.63
CA ILE A 222 17.85 7.42 -5.32
C ILE A 222 19.26 6.84 -5.32
N VAL A 223 19.58 6.00 -6.33
CA VAL A 223 20.90 5.35 -6.47
C VAL A 223 21.99 6.41 -6.59
N ALA A 224 21.81 7.43 -7.43
CA ALA A 224 22.80 8.50 -7.61
C ALA A 224 23.06 9.27 -6.31
N GLN A 225 22.01 9.57 -5.53
CA GLN A 225 22.14 10.26 -4.25
C GLN A 225 22.89 9.43 -3.20
N VAL A 226 22.52 8.15 -3.05
CA VAL A 226 23.20 7.23 -2.13
C VAL A 226 24.66 7.04 -2.55
N GLN A 227 24.89 6.78 -3.84
CA GLN A 227 26.23 6.62 -4.40
C GLN A 227 27.11 7.86 -4.18
N ALA A 228 26.57 9.06 -4.37
CA ALA A 228 27.31 10.31 -4.18
C ALA A 228 27.74 10.52 -2.71
N VAL A 229 27.01 9.96 -1.76
CA VAL A 229 27.33 10.08 -0.33
C VAL A 229 28.33 9.00 0.08
N LEU A 230 28.14 7.76 -0.37
CA LEU A 230 29.10 6.67 -0.13
C LEU A 230 30.48 6.99 -0.71
N ARG A 231 30.55 7.64 -1.89
CA ARG A 231 31.84 8.14 -2.45
C ARG A 231 32.50 9.17 -1.55
N ARG A 232 31.73 10.11 -1.01
CA ARG A 232 32.24 11.19 -0.15
C ARG A 232 32.81 10.66 1.17
N THR A 233 32.31 9.53 1.65
CA THR A 233 32.75 8.92 2.91
C THR A 233 33.75 7.79 2.74
N GLY A 234 34.27 7.56 1.52
CA GLY A 234 35.18 6.44 1.23
C GLY A 234 34.53 5.04 1.35
N GLY A 235 33.20 4.99 1.34
CA GLY A 235 32.43 3.75 1.40
C GLY A 235 32.29 3.06 0.04
N PRO A 236 31.58 1.91 0.00
CA PRO A 236 31.31 1.17 -1.22
C PRO A 236 30.36 1.96 -2.11
N ALA A 237 30.78 2.31 -3.33
CA ALA A 237 29.99 3.18 -4.21
C ALA A 237 30.00 2.75 -5.67
N HIS A 238 30.62 1.63 -6.01
CA HIS A 238 30.53 1.06 -7.35
C HIS A 238 29.32 0.14 -7.40
N VAL A 239 28.39 0.41 -8.32
CA VAL A 239 27.20 -0.43 -8.49
C VAL A 239 27.61 -1.69 -9.26
N THR A 240 27.45 -2.87 -8.67
CA THR A 240 27.81 -4.15 -9.31
C THR A 240 26.60 -4.93 -9.79
N THR A 241 25.47 -4.86 -9.09
CA THR A 241 24.24 -5.58 -9.44
C THR A 241 23.01 -4.74 -9.15
N GLN A 242 21.99 -4.86 -10.01
CA GLN A 242 20.67 -4.26 -9.82
C GLN A 242 19.58 -5.27 -10.18
N GLN A 243 18.54 -5.37 -9.35
CA GLN A 243 17.37 -6.22 -9.57
C GLN A 243 16.08 -5.46 -9.21
N GLN A 244 14.99 -5.78 -9.92
CA GLN A 244 13.67 -5.16 -9.74
C GLN A 244 12.64 -6.20 -9.30
N PHE A 245 11.83 -5.84 -8.30
CA PHE A 245 10.74 -6.64 -7.74
C PHE A 245 9.53 -5.75 -7.51
N ASP A 246 8.66 -5.63 -8.53
CA ASP A 246 7.43 -4.82 -8.53
C ASP A 246 7.51 -3.55 -7.65
N GLY A 247 8.14 -2.49 -8.15
CA GLY A 247 8.26 -1.23 -7.40
C GLY A 247 9.24 -1.23 -6.22
N VAL A 248 9.94 -2.34 -5.95
CA VAL A 248 11.10 -2.42 -5.05
C VAL A 248 12.36 -2.75 -5.84
N TRP A 249 13.46 -2.07 -5.53
CA TRP A 249 14.75 -2.23 -6.19
C TRP A 249 15.79 -2.67 -5.21
N VAL A 250 16.60 -3.65 -5.62
CA VAL A 250 17.78 -4.09 -4.89
C VAL A 250 19.01 -3.69 -5.68
N VAL A 251 19.93 -2.98 -5.04
CA VAL A 251 21.19 -2.52 -5.64
C VAL A 251 22.34 -2.93 -4.73
N CYS A 252 23.35 -3.56 -5.31
CA CYS A 252 24.61 -3.85 -4.64
C CYS A 252 25.61 -2.73 -4.91
N PHE A 253 26.20 -2.19 -3.85
CA PHE A 253 27.36 -1.31 -3.92
C PHE A 253 28.59 -2.04 -3.41
N GLU A 254 29.72 -1.91 -4.09
CA GLU A 254 31.02 -2.42 -3.68
C GLU A 254 32.08 -1.32 -3.70
N ARG A 255 33.12 -1.49 -2.89
CA ARG A 255 34.34 -0.71 -2.96
C ARG A 255 35.09 -1.13 -4.22
N ARG A 256 35.47 -0.16 -5.04
CA ARG A 256 36.23 -0.45 -6.26
C ARG A 256 37.54 -1.16 -5.86
N PRO A 257 37.87 -2.33 -6.45
CA PRO A 257 39.13 -2.98 -6.14
C PRO A 257 40.28 -2.06 -6.53
N ALA A 258 41.20 -1.85 -5.59
CA ALA A 258 42.41 -1.06 -5.83
C ALA A 258 43.19 -1.73 -6.97
N GLY A 259 43.20 -1.09 -8.16
CA GLY A 259 44.00 -1.56 -9.30
C GLY A 259 43.26 -1.82 -10.62
N ARG A 260 41.93 -1.67 -10.71
CA ARG A 260 41.23 -1.79 -12.02
C ARG A 260 41.06 -0.40 -12.67
N PRO A 261 41.79 -0.07 -13.75
CA PRO A 261 41.67 1.24 -14.43
C PRO A 261 40.24 1.49 -14.91
N ALA A 262 39.86 2.77 -15.02
CA ALA A 262 38.56 3.15 -15.56
C ALA A 262 38.59 2.97 -17.07
N ASN A 263 37.80 2.01 -17.55
CA ASN A 263 37.35 2.01 -18.94
C ASN A 263 36.18 2.97 -19.08
#